data_AF-A0A831S4R4-F1
#
_entry.id   AF-A0A831S4R4-F1
#
_cell.length_a   1.000
_cell.length_b   1.000
_cell.length_c   1.000
_cell.angle_alpha   90.00
_cell.angle_beta   90.00
_cell.angle_gamma   90.00
#
_symmetry.space_group_name_H-M   'P 1'
#
loop_
_entity.id
_entity.type
_entity.pdbx_description
1 polymer ?
#
loop_
_entity_poly.entity_id
_entity_poly.type
_entity_poly.pdbx_seq_one_letter_code
_entity_poly.pdbx_strand_id
1 'polypeptide(L)' 'MFKNMLMKKLLKSKMKDVPEEQQEMILGAIEKNPELFQKIGLEIQSKMKDGKDQMTATMEVMQAHKDELQGFISK' A
#
# COMPACT_ATOMS: atom_id res chain seq x y z
N MET A 1 -2.77 14.80 10.14
CA MET A 1 -1.73 14.93 11.20
C MET A 1 -1.86 13.85 12.28
N PHE A 2 -2.87 13.85 13.18
CA PHE A 2 -2.96 12.85 14.27
C PHE A 2 -3.39 11.44 13.80
N LYS A 3 -4.32 11.34 12.82
CA LYS A 3 -4.70 10.06 12.18
C LYS A 3 -3.51 9.39 11.48
N ASN A 4 -2.61 10.17 10.88
CA ASN A 4 -1.44 9.63 10.18
C ASN A 4 -0.47 8.93 11.13
N MET A 5 -0.24 9.42 12.36
CA MET A 5 0.66 8.74 13.31
C MET A 5 0.12 7.40 13.79
N LEU A 6 -1.17 7.33 14.14
CA LEU A 6 -1.79 6.08 14.57
C LEU A 6 -1.86 5.06 13.44
N MET A 7 -2.22 5.50 12.23
CA MET A 7 -2.19 4.67 11.03
C MET A 7 -0.76 4.22 10.70
N LYS A 8 0.23 5.13 10.77
CA LYS A 8 1.67 4.81 10.62
C LYS A 8 2.10 3.71 11.57
N LYS A 9 1.80 3.84 12.87
CA LYS A 9 2.22 2.89 13.89
C LYS A 9 1.55 1.52 13.72
N LEU A 10 0.29 1.51 13.29
CA LEU A 10 -0.47 0.29 13.01
C LEU A 10 0.02 -0.41 11.73
N LEU A 11 0.32 0.36 10.68
CA LEU A 11 0.95 -0.16 9.46
C LEU A 11 2.36 -0.68 9.72
N LYS A 12 3.22 0.05 10.45
CA LYS A 12 4.54 -0.45 10.90
C LYS A 12 4.42 -1.77 11.66
N SER A 13 3.42 -1.90 12.53
CA SER A 13 3.16 -3.14 13.29
C SER A 13 2.70 -4.31 12.41
N LYS A 14 2.06 -4.05 11.27
CA LYS A 14 1.64 -5.05 10.27
C LYS A 14 2.76 -5.37 9.28
N MET A 15 3.69 -4.42 9.10
CA MET A 15 4.83 -4.48 8.19
C MET A 15 6.14 -4.78 8.93
N LYS A 16 6.11 -5.43 10.11
CA LYS A 16 7.31 -5.71 10.92
C LYS A 16 8.41 -6.46 10.15
N ASP A 17 8.01 -7.26 9.16
CA ASP A 17 8.91 -8.03 8.30
C ASP A 17 9.38 -7.23 7.06
N VAL A 18 8.93 -5.99 6.91
CA VAL A 18 9.30 -5.06 5.84
C VAL A 18 10.30 -4.04 6.39
N PRO A 19 11.48 -3.85 5.76
CA PRO A 19 12.48 -2.85 6.13
C PRO A 19 11.91 -1.44 6.33
N GLU A 20 12.45 -0.67 7.29
CA GLU A 20 11.94 0.67 7.61
C GLU A 20 11.95 1.63 6.42
N GLU A 21 12.97 1.58 5.57
CA GLU A 21 13.02 2.39 4.34
C GLU A 21 11.83 2.12 3.41
N GLN A 22 11.42 0.86 3.30
CA GLN A 22 10.27 0.47 2.49
C GLN A 22 8.95 0.89 3.17
N GLN A 23 8.88 0.81 4.50
CA GLN A 23 7.72 1.33 5.25
C GLN A 23 7.56 2.84 5.04
N GLU A 24 8.65 3.61 5.14
CA GLU A 24 8.64 5.07 4.92
C GLU A 24 8.26 5.41 3.48
N MET A 25 8.74 4.64 2.50
CA MET A 25 8.37 4.80 1.09
C MET A 25 6.87 4.56 0.87
N ILE A 26 6.31 3.49 1.45
CA ILE A 26 4.87 3.19 1.37
C ILE A 26 4.07 4.33 2.03
N LEU A 27 4.50 4.79 3.20
CA LEU A 27 3.83 5.88 3.91
C LEU A 27 3.87 7.20 3.14
N GLY A 28 5.01 7.55 2.54
CA GLY A 28 5.15 8.73 1.70
C GLY A 28 4.28 8.65 0.45
N ALA A 29 4.16 7.46 -0.13
CA ALA A 29 3.30 7.24 -1.29
C ALA A 29 1.79 7.35 -0.92
N ILE A 30 1.37 6.82 0.24
CA ILE A 30 0.02 7.01 0.79
C ILE A 30 -0.25 8.50 1.07
N GLU A 31 0.73 9.24 1.58
CA GLU A 31 0.59 10.68 1.84
C GLU A 31 0.49 11.49 0.54
N LYS A 32 1.18 11.08 -0.53
CA LYS A 32 1.08 11.71 -1.87
C LYS A 32 -0.26 11.44 -2.56
N ASN A 33 -0.80 10.22 -2.48
CA ASN A 33 -2.07 9.87 -3.12
C ASN A 33 -2.90 8.86 -2.29
N PRO A 34 -3.62 9.33 -1.26
CA PRO A 34 -4.34 8.44 -0.35
C PRO A 34 -5.49 7.69 -1.05
N GLU A 35 -6.09 8.25 -2.09
CA GLU A 35 -7.20 7.63 -2.83
C GLU A 35 -6.73 6.40 -3.61
N LEU A 36 -5.60 6.51 -4.31
CA LEU A 36 -5.00 5.38 -5.03
C LEU A 36 -4.68 4.22 -4.08
N PHE A 37 -4.07 4.52 -2.93
CA PHE A 37 -3.74 3.49 -1.94
C PHE A 37 -4.98 2.89 -1.26
N GLN A 38 -6.04 3.67 -1.05
CA GLN A 38 -7.31 3.14 -0.57
C GLN A 38 -7.92 2.17 -1.58
N LYS A 39 -7.89 2.51 -2.87
CA LYS A 39 -8.37 1.64 -3.97
C LYS A 39 -7.54 0.36 -4.06
N ILE A 40 -6.22 0.47 -4.04
CA ILE A 40 -5.29 -0.69 -4.01
C ILE A 40 -5.60 -1.59 -2.80
N GLY A 41 -5.76 -1.03 -1.61
CA GLY A 41 -6.07 -1.81 -0.41
C GLY A 41 -7.40 -2.56 -0.49
N LEU A 42 -8.43 -1.96 -1.09
CA LEU A 42 -9.72 -2.60 -1.33
C LEU A 42 -9.62 -3.71 -2.38
N GLU A 43 -8.88 -3.50 -3.47
CA GLU A 43 -8.66 -4.51 -4.50
C GLU A 43 -7.87 -5.70 -3.97
N ILE A 44 -6.82 -5.46 -3.17
CA ILE A 44 -6.06 -6.53 -2.52
C ILE A 44 -6.99 -7.34 -1.61
N GLN A 45 -7.80 -6.68 -0.78
CA GLN A 45 -8.78 -7.37 0.06
C GLN A 45 -9.80 -8.16 -0.76
N SER A 46 -10.26 -7.63 -1.89
CA SER A 46 -11.17 -8.36 -2.79
C SER A 46 -10.50 -9.62 -3.32
N LYS A 47 -9.28 -9.52 -3.85
CA LYS A 47 -8.54 -10.68 -4.36
C LYS A 47 -8.21 -11.70 -3.28
N MET A 48 -7.92 -11.26 -2.05
CA MET A 48 -7.75 -12.15 -0.90
C MET A 48 -9.05 -12.88 -0.54
N LYS A 49 -10.21 -12.20 -0.63
CA LYS A 49 -11.53 -12.82 -0.46
C LYS A 49 -11.86 -13.81 -1.57
N ASP A 50 -11.37 -13.57 -2.78
CA ASP A 50 -11.45 -14.49 -3.92
C ASP A 50 -10.52 -15.72 -3.77
N GLY A 51 -9.81 -15.84 -2.64
CA GLY A 51 -8.97 -16.99 -2.29
C GLY A 51 -7.51 -16.86 -2.70
N LYS A 52 -7.08 -15.70 -3.22
CA LYS A 52 -5.65 -15.47 -3.52
C LYS A 52 -4.87 -15.21 -2.24
N ASP A 53 -3.63 -15.67 -2.21
CA ASP A 53 -2.71 -15.31 -1.13
C ASP A 53 -2.39 -13.81 -1.17
N GLN A 54 -2.07 -13.25 -0.01
CA GLN A 54 -1.84 -11.80 0.15
C GLN A 54 -0.72 -11.29 -0.78
N MET A 55 0.32 -12.10 -1.01
CA MET A 55 1.47 -11.69 -1.83
C MET A 55 1.08 -11.63 -3.31
N THR A 56 0.40 -12.65 -3.83
CA THR A 56 -0.14 -12.68 -5.20
C THR A 56 -1.15 -11.58 -5.43
N ALA A 57 -2.10 -11.40 -4.50
CA ALA A 57 -3.08 -10.31 -4.57
C ALA A 57 -2.40 -8.93 -4.62
N THR A 58 -1.39 -8.71 -3.78
CA THR A 58 -0.63 -7.46 -3.75
C THR A 58 0.13 -7.25 -5.05
N MET A 59 0.84 -8.25 -5.56
CA MET A 59 1.58 -8.13 -6.82
C MET A 59 0.66 -7.84 -8.01
N GLU A 60 -0.46 -8.54 -8.13
CA GLU A 60 -1.40 -8.31 -9.23
C GLU A 60 -1.99 -6.90 -9.20
N VAL A 61 -2.39 -6.41 -8.02
CA VAL A 61 -2.93 -5.06 -7.87
C VAL A 61 -1.85 -4.02 -8.13
N MET A 62 -0.65 -4.19 -7.56
CA MET A 62 0.46 -3.26 -7.82
C MET A 62 0.89 -3.26 -9.29
N GLN A 63 0.80 -4.39 -9.99
CA GLN A 63 1.03 -4.44 -11.45
C GLN A 63 -0.08 -3.73 -12.22
N ALA A 64 -1.35 -3.94 -11.85
CA ALA A 64 -2.49 -3.29 -12.49
C ALA A 64 -2.43 -1.75 -12.31
N HIS A 65 -1.95 -1.29 -11.16
CA HIS A 65 -1.79 0.13 -10.84
C HIS A 65 -0.35 0.64 -11.06
N LYS A 66 0.52 -0.14 -11.72
CA LYS A 66 1.95 0.20 -11.88
C LYS A 66 2.14 1.54 -12.59
N ASP A 67 1.37 1.79 -13.64
CA ASP A 67 1.46 3.01 -14.43
C ASP A 67 0.98 4.23 -13.62
N GLU A 68 -0.09 4.05 -12.84
CA GLU A 68 -0.57 5.07 -11.91
C GLU A 68 0.50 5.35 -10.83
N LEU A 69 1.01 4.30 -10.18
CA LEU A 69 2.06 4.40 -9.16
C LEU A 69 3.35 5.05 -9.70
N GLN A 70 3.80 4.69 -10.90
CA GLN A 70 4.97 5.31 -11.54
C GLN A 70 4.75 6.80 -11.81
N GLY A 71 3.55 7.18 -12.26
CA GLY A 71 3.19 8.59 -12.48
C GLY A 71 3.30 9.46 -11.23
N PHE A 72 3.10 8.88 -10.03
CA PHE A 72 3.20 9.59 -8.75
C PHE A 72 4.56 9.45 -8.05
N ILE A 73 5.27 8.34 -8.26
CA ILE A 73 6.59 8.09 -7.65
C ILE A 73 7.70 8.85 -8.39
N SER A 74 7.58 9.03 -9.71
CA SER A 74 8.61 9.68 -10.55
C SER A 74 8.50 11.21 -10.63
N LYS A 75 7.69 11.86 -9.78
CA LYS A 75 7.51 13.32 -9.77
C LYS A 75 7.75 13.96 -8.40
#